data_AF-A0A4C2E3G2-F1
#
_entry.id   AF-A0A4C2E3G2-F1
#
_cell.length_a   1.000
_cell.length_b   1.000
_cell.length_c   1.000
_cell.angle_alpha   90.00
_cell.angle_beta   90.00
_cell.angle_gamma   90.00
#
_symmetry.space_group_name_H-M   'P 1'
#
loop_
_entity.id
_entity.type
_entity.pdbx_description
1 polymer ?
#
loop_
_entity_poly.entity_id
_entity_poly.type
_entity_poly.pdbx_seq_one_letter_code
_entity_poly.pdbx_strand_id
1 'polypeptide(L)'
;MEDSKSLEENSDEPIVSSESEEEGLVPLQRPVFLKRPARRQADDDVRDTKRKQTPMRVVERENQSLKKREDAQLLIGTNYSSEQDLVRRALALDDDDSRDPELEKQLWFQRQEARSQARRDRLVAQQLEWEAYEHNRQQGGKQLNSESGPLPTPASAAASSSLKTTNNGNRHFRPERVKDTTFGTNKNSTEDTEYSIL
;
A
#
# COMPACT_ATOMS: atom_id res chain seq x y z
N MET A 1 -50.94 47.32 -16.83
CA MET A 1 -51.24 48.62 -16.19
C MET A 1 -51.31 48.32 -14.70
N GLU A 2 -50.18 48.51 -14.03
CA GLU A 2 -49.89 49.65 -13.12
C GLU A 2 -50.47 49.33 -11.73
N ASP A 3 -49.67 48.86 -10.78
CA ASP A 3 -48.67 49.55 -9.95
C ASP A 3 -49.26 50.02 -8.62
N SER A 4 -48.73 49.50 -7.49
CA SER A 4 -48.47 50.17 -6.19
C SER A 4 -48.12 49.11 -5.12
N LYS A 5 -46.86 48.83 -4.77
CA LYS A 5 -45.86 49.61 -4.00
C LYS A 5 -46.00 49.47 -2.47
N SER A 6 -44.96 48.88 -1.89
CA SER A 6 -44.34 49.07 -0.55
C SER A 6 -45.15 48.79 0.73
N LEU A 7 -44.61 47.92 1.58
CA LEU A 7 -44.05 48.37 2.86
C LEU A 7 -42.93 47.42 3.31
N GLU A 8 -41.77 48.01 3.59
CA GLU A 8 -40.66 47.41 4.32
C GLU A 8 -41.10 47.08 5.76
N GLU A 9 -40.65 45.94 6.28
CA GLU A 9 -40.53 45.76 7.72
C GLU A 9 -39.13 45.21 8.01
N ASN A 10 -38.24 46.15 8.32
CA ASN A 10 -36.89 45.93 8.81
C ASN A 10 -36.99 45.19 10.15
N SER A 11 -36.63 43.91 10.16
CA SER A 11 -36.36 43.19 11.40
C SER A 11 -34.92 43.48 11.80
N ASP A 12 -34.76 44.57 12.54
CA ASP A 12 -33.55 44.90 13.29
C ASP A 12 -33.35 43.84 14.39
N GLU A 13 -32.67 42.75 14.04
CA GLU A 13 -32.08 41.86 15.02
C GLU A 13 -30.91 42.59 15.70
N PRO A 14 -30.93 42.80 17.02
CA PRO A 14 -29.77 43.35 17.72
C PRO A 14 -28.65 42.31 17.67
N ILE A 15 -27.66 42.57 16.81
CA ILE A 15 -26.39 41.87 16.78
C ILE A 15 -25.76 42.06 18.15
N VAL A 16 -25.86 41.03 19.00
CA VAL A 16 -25.21 40.98 20.31
C VAL A 16 -23.71 41.03 20.03
N SER A 17 -23.15 42.24 20.13
CA SER A 17 -21.71 42.46 20.06
C SER A 17 -21.09 41.74 21.24
N SER A 18 -20.40 40.64 20.97
CA SER A 18 -19.48 40.04 21.93
C SER A 18 -18.33 41.03 22.14
N GLU A 19 -18.43 41.87 23.17
CA GLU A 19 -17.27 42.51 23.79
C GLU A 19 -16.39 41.38 24.34
N SER A 20 -15.48 40.90 23.49
CA SER A 20 -14.30 40.18 23.96
C SER A 20 -13.38 41.22 24.57
N GLU A 21 -13.38 41.33 25.90
CA GLU A 21 -12.36 42.04 26.67
C GLU A 21 -10.98 41.52 26.26
N GLU A 22 -10.32 42.25 25.37
CA GLU A 22 -8.97 41.95 24.90
C GLU A 22 -7.96 42.55 25.88
N GLU A 23 -7.93 41.99 27.09
CA GLU A 23 -6.88 42.29 28.07
C GLU A 23 -5.58 41.61 27.60
N GLY A 24 -4.86 42.31 26.73
CA GLY A 24 -3.56 41.85 26.22
C GLY A 24 -3.20 42.20 24.78
N LEU A 25 -3.80 43.23 24.14
CA LEU A 25 -3.26 43.77 22.88
C LEU A 25 -1.81 44.21 23.11
N VAL A 26 -0.83 43.39 22.75
CA VAL A 26 0.53 43.86 22.51
C VAL A 26 0.49 44.58 21.16
N PRO A 27 0.74 45.91 21.07
CA PRO A 27 0.72 46.59 19.79
C PRO A 27 1.81 46.01 18.89
N LEU A 28 1.42 45.26 17.86
CA LEU A 28 2.34 44.66 16.89
C LEU A 28 2.98 45.77 16.05
N GLN A 29 4.27 46.01 16.28
CA GLN A 29 5.02 47.04 15.57
C GLN A 29 5.19 46.67 14.10
N ARG A 30 4.86 47.61 13.20
CA ARG A 30 5.01 47.40 11.75
C ARG A 30 6.49 47.31 11.38
N PRO A 31 6.89 46.34 10.53
CA PRO A 31 8.27 46.26 10.08
C PRO A 31 8.66 47.48 9.25
N VAL A 32 9.82 48.06 9.54
CA VAL A 32 10.39 49.19 8.80
C VAL A 32 11.28 48.63 7.69
N PHE A 33 10.92 48.89 6.43
CA PHE A 33 11.73 48.48 5.30
C PHE A 33 12.94 49.42 5.13
N LEU A 34 14.14 48.88 5.31
CA LEU A 34 15.38 49.58 5.00
C LEU A 34 15.45 49.84 3.49
N LYS A 35 15.64 51.09 3.09
CA LYS A 35 15.88 51.47 1.70
C LYS A 35 17.18 50.84 1.23
N ARG A 36 17.13 50.04 0.16
CA ARG A 36 18.34 49.47 -0.45
C ARG A 36 19.22 50.60 -1.01
N PRO A 37 20.53 50.60 -0.75
CA PRO A 37 21.43 51.60 -1.33
C PRO A 37 21.43 51.48 -2.86
N ALA A 38 21.49 52.63 -3.54
CA ALA A 38 21.53 52.69 -5.00
C ALA A 38 22.72 51.88 -5.52
N ARG A 39 22.43 50.91 -6.39
CA ARG A 39 23.43 50.02 -6.97
C ARG A 39 24.35 50.82 -7.89
N ARG A 40 25.66 50.79 -7.66
CA ARG A 40 26.66 51.37 -8.58
C ARG A 40 26.76 50.47 -9.82
N GLN A 41 26.73 51.07 -11.01
CA GLN A 41 26.74 50.41 -12.33
C GLN A 41 28.00 49.56 -12.63
N ALA A 42 28.99 49.50 -11.74
CA ALA A 42 30.22 48.72 -11.94
C ALA A 42 30.03 47.19 -11.87
N ASP A 43 28.85 46.71 -11.45
CA ASP A 43 28.53 45.28 -11.33
C ASP A 43 27.87 44.67 -12.58
N ASP A 44 27.59 45.46 -13.62
CA ASP A 44 26.81 44.98 -14.77
C ASP A 44 27.61 44.02 -15.68
N ASP A 45 28.92 44.22 -15.87
CA ASP A 45 29.78 43.27 -16.63
C ASP A 45 29.91 41.90 -15.95
N VAL A 46 29.99 41.88 -14.61
CA VAL A 46 30.03 40.63 -13.83
C VAL A 46 28.66 39.95 -13.80
N ARG A 47 27.57 40.72 -13.91
CA ARG A 47 26.21 40.18 -14.01
C ARG A 47 25.93 39.57 -15.36
N ASP A 48 26.43 40.14 -16.45
CA ASP A 48 26.19 39.61 -17.79
C ASP A 48 26.97 38.32 -18.05
N THR A 49 28.19 38.20 -17.52
CA THR A 49 28.94 36.94 -17.53
C THR A 49 28.25 35.86 -16.69
N LYS A 50 27.77 36.19 -15.49
CA LYS A 50 26.99 35.26 -14.65
C LYS A 50 25.64 34.88 -15.28
N ARG A 51 24.94 35.81 -15.92
CA ARG A 51 23.68 35.57 -16.62
C ARG A 51 23.84 34.63 -17.82
N LYS A 52 24.99 34.65 -18.51
CA LYS A 52 25.33 33.72 -19.59
C LYS A 52 25.84 32.36 -19.09
N GLN A 53 26.49 32.32 -17.91
CA GLN A 53 26.95 31.06 -17.31
C GLN A 53 25.83 30.20 -16.72
N THR A 54 24.76 30.80 -16.20
CA THR A 54 23.63 30.04 -15.64
C THR A 54 22.94 29.13 -16.66
N PRO A 55 22.52 29.59 -17.86
CA PRO A 55 21.90 28.72 -18.85
C PRO A 55 22.87 27.64 -19.36
N MET A 56 24.16 27.97 -19.55
CA MET A 56 25.20 26.99 -19.89
C MET A 56 25.28 25.86 -18.85
N ARG A 57 25.27 26.19 -17.55
CA ARG A 57 25.27 25.18 -16.47
C ARG A 57 24.00 24.34 -16.43
N VAL A 58 22.86 24.91 -16.82
CA VAL A 58 21.60 24.15 -16.92
C VAL A 58 21.69 23.15 -18.06
N VAL A 59 22.14 23.59 -19.24
CA VAL A 59 22.35 22.73 -20.41
C VAL A 59 23.38 21.63 -20.13
N GLU A 60 24.49 21.95 -19.45
CA GLU A 60 25.49 20.96 -19.04
C GLU A 60 24.92 19.89 -18.10
N ARG A 61 24.09 20.28 -17.12
CA ARG A 61 23.42 19.31 -16.23
C ARG A 61 22.44 18.43 -16.99
N GLU A 62 21.69 19.01 -17.91
CA GLU A 62 20.73 18.27 -18.73
C GLU A 62 21.44 17.27 -19.65
N ASN A 63 22.51 17.70 -20.31
CA ASN A 63 23.35 16.82 -21.13
C ASN A 63 23.99 15.69 -20.29
N GLN A 64 24.43 15.98 -19.07
CA GLN A 64 24.92 14.93 -18.16
C GLN A 64 23.81 13.95 -17.75
N SER A 65 22.58 14.44 -17.55
CA SER A 65 21.42 13.58 -17.26
C SER A 65 21.06 12.67 -18.43
N LEU A 66 21.05 13.22 -19.65
CA LEU A 66 20.82 12.45 -20.88
C LEU A 66 21.88 11.38 -21.08
N LYS A 67 23.16 11.73 -20.91
CA LYS A 67 24.25 10.77 -21.02
C LYS A 67 24.14 9.65 -19.99
N LYS A 68 23.77 9.95 -18.73
CA LYS A 68 23.52 8.92 -17.71
C LYS A 68 22.35 8.01 -18.09
N ARG A 69 21.32 8.54 -18.74
CA ARG A 69 20.18 7.76 -19.22
C ARG A 69 20.56 6.85 -20.39
N GLU A 70 21.35 7.36 -21.34
CA GLU A 70 21.90 6.59 -22.46
C GLU A 70 22.85 5.50 -21.97
N ASP A 71 23.77 5.82 -21.06
CA ASP A 71 24.68 4.86 -20.43
C ASP A 71 23.88 3.79 -19.67
N ALA A 72 22.80 4.16 -18.95
CA ALA A 72 21.91 3.21 -18.30
C ALA A 72 21.19 2.31 -19.31
N GLN A 73 20.78 2.83 -20.47
CA GLN A 73 20.18 2.05 -21.56
C GLN A 73 21.16 1.11 -22.26
N LEU A 74 22.40 1.55 -22.47
CA LEU A 74 23.47 0.73 -23.04
C LEU A 74 23.90 -0.37 -22.08
N LEU A 75 23.94 -0.06 -20.78
CA LEU A 75 24.02 -1.06 -19.73
C LEU A 75 22.87 -2.05 -19.94
N ILE A 76 21.60 -1.62 -19.92
CA ILE A 76 20.39 -2.49 -20.10
C ILE A 76 20.49 -3.50 -21.26
N GLY A 77 21.15 -3.16 -22.37
CA GLY A 77 21.28 -4.06 -23.52
C GLY A 77 22.35 -5.16 -23.41
N THR A 78 23.30 -5.10 -22.48
CA THR A 78 24.57 -5.81 -22.66
C THR A 78 24.88 -7.03 -21.81
N ASN A 79 24.17 -7.39 -20.73
CA ASN A 79 24.25 -8.72 -20.06
C ASN A 79 23.45 -8.70 -18.74
N TYR A 80 22.36 -9.47 -18.55
CA TYR A 80 21.69 -9.51 -17.24
C TYR A 80 21.22 -10.89 -16.77
N SER A 81 21.51 -11.09 -15.48
CA SER A 81 20.94 -12.10 -14.59
C SER A 81 19.53 -11.70 -14.16
N SER A 82 18.65 -12.69 -14.01
CA SER A 82 17.22 -12.60 -13.70
C SER A 82 16.84 -11.63 -12.57
N GLU A 83 17.72 -11.37 -11.62
CA GLU A 83 17.42 -10.58 -10.42
C GLU A 83 17.42 -9.07 -10.70
N GLN A 84 18.33 -8.57 -11.53
CA GLN A 84 18.38 -7.13 -11.84
C GLN A 84 17.25 -6.70 -12.78
N ASP A 85 16.75 -7.60 -13.62
CA ASP A 85 15.60 -7.35 -14.48
C ASP A 85 14.30 -7.22 -13.67
N LEU A 86 14.17 -7.97 -12.58
CA LEU A 86 13.02 -7.89 -11.68
C LEU A 86 13.01 -6.56 -10.92
N VAL A 87 14.17 -6.12 -10.44
CA VAL A 87 14.34 -4.79 -9.80
C VAL A 87 14.02 -3.67 -10.79
N ARG A 88 14.49 -3.75 -12.03
CA ARG A 88 14.17 -2.75 -13.08
C ARG A 88 12.69 -2.72 -13.41
N ARG A 89 12.06 -3.89 -13.54
CA ARG A 89 10.63 -3.98 -13.81
C ARG A 89 9.84 -3.34 -12.68
N ALA A 90 10.20 -3.59 -11.43
CA ALA A 90 9.58 -2.98 -10.27
C ALA A 90 9.75 -1.44 -10.25
N LEU A 91 10.95 -0.93 -10.58
CA LEU A 91 11.20 0.52 -10.67
C LEU A 91 10.50 1.19 -11.86
N ALA A 92 10.17 0.43 -12.90
CA ALA A 92 9.46 0.90 -14.08
C ALA A 92 7.93 0.80 -13.96
N LEU A 93 7.41 0.19 -12.88
CA LEU A 93 5.97 0.23 -12.60
C LEU A 93 5.59 1.65 -12.17
N ASP A 94 4.65 2.22 -12.90
CA ASP A 94 4.04 3.51 -12.60
C ASP A 94 2.82 3.24 -11.70
N ASP A 95 2.95 3.52 -10.40
CA ASP A 95 1.93 3.29 -9.37
C ASP A 95 1.06 4.54 -9.15
N ASP A 96 0.97 5.41 -10.16
CA ASP A 96 0.21 6.65 -10.10
C ASP A 96 -1.28 6.40 -10.37
N ASP A 97 -2.01 6.10 -9.29
CA ASP A 97 -3.48 5.95 -9.29
C ASP A 97 -4.23 7.22 -9.73
N SER A 98 -3.56 8.38 -9.82
CA SER A 98 -4.21 9.64 -10.19
C SER A 98 -4.47 9.78 -11.70
N ARG A 99 -3.86 8.91 -12.51
CA ARG A 99 -3.95 8.97 -13.97
C ARG A 99 -5.35 8.65 -14.51
N ASP A 100 -6.01 7.64 -13.96
CA ASP A 100 -7.34 7.18 -14.39
C ASP A 100 -8.23 6.77 -13.18
N PRO A 101 -8.76 7.75 -12.42
CA PRO A 101 -9.45 7.48 -11.15
C PRO A 101 -10.74 6.67 -11.29
N GLU A 102 -11.45 6.82 -12.41
CA GLU A 102 -12.69 6.06 -12.66
C GLU A 102 -12.41 4.58 -12.93
N LEU A 103 -11.33 4.26 -13.64
CA LEU A 103 -10.92 2.88 -13.88
C LEU A 103 -10.49 2.21 -12.57
N GLU A 104 -9.69 2.89 -11.75
CA GLU A 104 -9.27 2.37 -10.46
C GLU A 104 -10.45 2.11 -9.53
N LYS A 105 -11.44 3.01 -9.51
CA LYS A 105 -12.68 2.83 -8.76
C LYS A 105 -13.44 1.58 -9.23
N GLN A 106 -13.55 1.35 -10.54
CA GLN A 106 -14.19 0.14 -11.08
C GLN A 106 -13.43 -1.13 -10.67
N LEU A 107 -12.10 -1.14 -10.83
CA LEU A 107 -11.26 -2.26 -10.41
C LEU A 107 -11.34 -2.51 -8.90
N TRP A 108 -11.46 -1.45 -8.10
CA TRP A 108 -11.67 -1.56 -6.66
C TRP A 108 -13.01 -2.23 -6.32
N PHE A 109 -14.10 -1.87 -6.99
CA PHE A 109 -15.39 -2.53 -6.81
C PHE A 109 -15.34 -4.00 -7.21
N GLN A 110 -14.71 -4.34 -8.34
CA GLN A 110 -14.50 -5.74 -8.74
C GLN A 110 -13.73 -6.53 -7.67
N ARG A 111 -12.67 -5.92 -7.11
CA ARG A 111 -11.90 -6.51 -6.00
C ARG A 111 -12.78 -6.73 -4.75
N GLN A 112 -13.69 -5.81 -4.43
CA GLN A 112 -14.63 -5.98 -3.32
C GLN A 112 -15.65 -7.08 -3.57
N GLU A 113 -16.19 -7.14 -4.78
CA GLU A 113 -17.14 -8.17 -5.16
C GLU A 113 -16.50 -9.56 -5.10
N ALA A 114 -15.29 -9.72 -5.63
CA ALA A 114 -14.52 -10.97 -5.54
C ALA A 114 -14.28 -11.40 -4.08
N ARG A 115 -13.97 -10.45 -3.19
CA ARG A 115 -13.84 -10.75 -1.74
C ARG A 115 -15.16 -11.21 -1.12
N SER A 116 -16.27 -10.56 -1.49
CA SER A 116 -17.61 -10.93 -1.02
C SER A 116 -18.01 -12.32 -1.49
N GLN A 117 -17.75 -12.64 -2.77
CA GLN A 117 -17.99 -13.95 -3.35
C GLN A 117 -17.14 -15.03 -2.65
N ALA A 118 -15.83 -14.82 -2.51
CA ALA A 118 -14.95 -15.77 -1.82
C ALA A 118 -15.39 -16.03 -0.35
N ARG A 119 -15.89 -14.99 0.34
CA ARG A 119 -16.45 -15.16 1.69
C ARG A 119 -17.73 -16.01 1.66
N ARG A 120 -18.62 -15.76 0.69
CA ARG A 120 -19.84 -16.56 0.51
C ARG A 120 -19.49 -18.02 0.23
N ASP A 121 -18.55 -18.28 -0.67
CA ASP A 121 -18.12 -19.62 -1.04
C ASP A 121 -17.55 -20.38 0.16
N ARG A 122 -16.79 -19.69 1.02
CA ARG A 122 -16.30 -20.29 2.28
C ARG A 122 -17.44 -20.69 3.22
N LEU A 123 -18.49 -19.88 3.33
CA LEU A 123 -19.66 -20.20 4.15
C LEU A 123 -20.46 -21.36 3.56
N VAL A 124 -20.61 -21.40 2.23
CA VAL A 124 -21.27 -22.52 1.53
C VAL A 124 -20.47 -23.82 1.71
N ALA A 125 -19.15 -23.77 1.55
CA ALA A 125 -18.29 -24.92 1.78
C ALA A 125 -18.39 -25.42 3.23
N GLN A 126 -18.41 -24.50 4.20
CA GLN A 126 -18.65 -24.86 5.60
C GLN A 126 -20.03 -25.49 5.78
N GLN A 127 -21.09 -24.94 5.19
CA GLN A 127 -22.42 -25.53 5.29
C GLN A 127 -22.44 -26.96 4.73
N LEU A 128 -21.85 -27.19 3.55
CA LEU A 128 -21.77 -28.53 2.94
C LEU A 128 -20.97 -29.52 3.81
N GLU A 129 -19.92 -29.06 4.48
CA GLU A 129 -19.16 -29.89 5.41
C GLU A 129 -20.03 -30.36 6.59
N TRP A 130 -20.86 -29.47 7.14
CA TRP A 130 -21.78 -29.80 8.24
C TRP A 130 -22.91 -30.73 7.79
N GLU A 131 -23.45 -30.51 6.60
CA GLU A 131 -24.45 -31.39 5.99
C GLU A 131 -23.88 -32.80 5.76
N ALA A 132 -22.65 -32.90 5.25
CA ALA A 132 -21.95 -34.17 5.07
C ALA A 132 -21.67 -34.86 6.41
N TYR A 133 -21.27 -34.10 7.44
CA TYR A 133 -21.07 -34.62 8.78
C TYR A 133 -22.35 -35.21 9.37
N GLU A 134 -23.48 -34.49 9.30
CA GLU A 134 -24.77 -34.97 9.81
C GLU A 134 -25.30 -36.16 9.01
N HIS A 135 -25.13 -36.17 7.70
CA HIS A 135 -25.46 -37.32 6.86
C HIS A 135 -24.68 -38.57 7.28
N ASN A 136 -23.36 -38.46 7.43
CA ASN A 136 -22.50 -39.56 7.85
C ASN A 136 -22.81 -40.04 9.27
N ARG A 137 -23.12 -39.11 10.18
CA ARG A 137 -23.56 -39.42 11.54
C ARG A 137 -24.85 -40.26 11.56
N GLN A 138 -25.83 -39.91 10.74
CA GLN A 138 -27.10 -40.64 10.65
C GLN A 138 -26.93 -42.02 9.98
N GLN A 139 -26.03 -42.14 8.99
CA GLN A 139 -25.74 -43.43 8.36
C GLN A 139 -24.93 -44.36 9.28
N GLY A 140 -23.94 -43.83 10.01
CA GLY A 140 -23.15 -44.60 10.98
C GLY A 140 -23.97 -45.08 12.18
N GLY A 141 -24.98 -44.33 12.61
CA GLY A 141 -25.89 -44.74 13.68
C GLY A 141 -26.93 -45.81 13.29
N LYS A 142 -27.23 -45.97 11.99
CA LYS A 142 -28.18 -46.99 11.49
C LYS A 142 -27.58 -48.39 11.40
N GLN A 143 -26.25 -48.51 11.30
CA GLN A 143 -25.53 -49.79 11.22
C GLN A 143 -25.32 -50.48 12.58
N LEU A 144 -25.53 -49.78 13.70
CA LEU A 144 -25.35 -50.35 15.06
C LEU A 144 -26.63 -50.94 15.67
N ASN A 145 -27.77 -50.88 14.97
CA ASN A 145 -29.05 -51.37 15.49
C ASN A 145 -29.75 -52.41 14.60
N SER A 146 -29.05 -52.93 13.58
CA SER A 146 -29.49 -54.09 12.82
C SER A 146 -28.41 -55.17 12.88
N GLU A 147 -28.81 -56.33 13.41
CA GLU A 147 -28.16 -57.65 13.36
C GLU A 147 -27.33 -58.09 14.57
N SER A 148 -28.06 -58.78 15.46
CA SER A 148 -27.65 -60.04 16.06
C SER A 148 -27.01 -61.01 15.05
N GLY A 149 -25.83 -61.56 15.38
CA GLY A 149 -25.32 -62.79 14.76
C GLY A 149 -23.78 -62.89 14.74
N PRO A 150 -23.16 -63.89 15.39
CA PRO A 150 -21.70 -64.02 15.43
C PRO A 150 -21.18 -64.82 14.23
N LEU A 151 -20.11 -64.35 13.59
CA LEU A 151 -19.16 -65.19 12.87
C LEU A 151 -17.80 -64.49 12.78
N PRO A 152 -16.68 -65.15 13.18
CA PRO A 152 -15.34 -64.60 12.98
C PRO A 152 -14.72 -65.16 11.69
N THR A 153 -14.10 -64.31 10.87
CA THR A 153 -12.84 -64.60 10.16
C THR A 153 -12.33 -63.36 9.40
N PRO A 154 -11.00 -63.29 9.12
CA PRO A 154 -10.25 -62.03 9.10
C PRO A 154 -9.86 -61.57 7.68
N ALA A 155 -9.29 -60.36 7.65
CA ALA A 155 -8.54 -59.71 6.56
C ALA A 155 -9.36 -58.86 5.58
N SER A 156 -9.32 -57.54 5.80
CA SER A 156 -8.67 -56.67 4.82
C SER A 156 -8.25 -55.38 5.52
N ALA A 157 -6.95 -55.12 5.47
CA ALA A 157 -6.35 -53.89 5.93
C ALA A 157 -6.75 -52.75 4.99
N ALA A 158 -7.55 -51.82 5.49
CA ALA A 158 -7.56 -50.45 4.99
C ALA A 158 -7.33 -49.55 6.19
N ALA A 159 -6.06 -49.26 6.43
CA ALA A 159 -5.62 -48.33 7.45
C ALA A 159 -6.24 -46.96 7.15
N SER A 160 -7.26 -46.59 7.92
CA SER A 160 -7.69 -45.21 8.07
C SER A 160 -6.58 -44.49 8.85
N SER A 161 -5.66 -43.86 8.11
CA SER A 161 -4.74 -42.88 8.68
C SER A 161 -5.56 -41.70 9.18
N SER A 162 -5.95 -41.75 10.46
CA SER A 162 -6.48 -40.59 11.14
C SER A 162 -5.36 -39.54 11.20
N LEU A 163 -5.47 -38.53 10.35
CA LEU A 163 -4.68 -37.32 10.46
C LEU A 163 -5.06 -36.67 11.79
N LYS A 164 -4.24 -36.93 12.81
CA LYS A 164 -4.23 -36.17 14.06
C LYS A 164 -3.99 -34.71 13.70
N THR A 165 -5.05 -33.90 13.73
CA THR A 165 -4.91 -32.45 13.69
C THR A 165 -4.29 -32.04 15.03
N THR A 166 -2.98 -31.86 15.07
CA THR A 166 -2.33 -31.19 16.20
C THR A 166 -2.58 -29.70 16.05
N ASN A 167 -3.76 -29.26 16.47
CA ASN A 167 -4.04 -27.86 16.73
C ASN A 167 -3.34 -27.47 18.04
N ASN A 168 -2.02 -27.29 17.97
CA ASN A 168 -1.23 -26.75 19.06
C ASN A 168 -0.61 -25.42 18.61
N GLY A 169 -1.38 -24.35 18.86
CA GLY A 169 -0.87 -23.20 19.60
C GLY A 169 0.42 -22.55 19.13
N ASN A 170 0.49 -22.07 17.89
CA ASN A 170 1.49 -21.06 17.53
C ASN A 170 0.93 -19.64 17.75
N ARG A 171 0.50 -19.35 18.99
CA ARG A 171 0.05 -18.00 19.41
C ARG A 171 1.21 -17.02 19.63
N HIS A 172 2.45 -17.43 19.33
CA HIS A 172 3.66 -16.66 19.56
C HIS A 172 4.51 -16.48 18.31
N PHE A 173 3.94 -16.65 17.12
CA PHE A 173 4.63 -16.21 15.90
C PHE A 173 4.77 -14.68 15.94
N ARG A 174 5.98 -14.22 16.26
CA ARG A 174 6.40 -12.83 16.08
C ARG A 174 7.26 -12.79 14.81
N PRO A 175 6.83 -12.08 13.75
CA PRO A 175 7.72 -11.87 12.62
C PRO A 175 8.98 -11.15 13.10
N GLU A 176 10.15 -11.78 12.90
CA GLU A 176 11.43 -11.15 13.16
C GLU A 176 11.59 -9.94 12.22
N ARG A 177 12.11 -8.82 12.73
CA ARG A 177 12.45 -7.68 11.87
C ARG A 177 13.61 -8.10 10.98
N VAL A 178 13.45 -7.91 9.67
CA VAL A 178 14.51 -8.10 8.69
C VAL A 178 15.73 -7.29 9.13
N LYS A 179 16.86 -7.96 9.30
CA LYS A 179 18.15 -7.32 9.58
C LYS A 179 18.69 -6.77 8.28
N ASP A 180 19.14 -5.52 8.28
CA ASP A 180 19.82 -4.93 7.13
C ASP A 180 21.07 -5.76 6.82
N THR A 181 21.00 -6.59 5.78
CA THR A 181 22.17 -7.31 5.27
C THR A 181 23.05 -6.30 4.55
N THR A 182 24.02 -5.73 5.26
CA THR A 182 25.09 -4.97 4.61
C THR A 182 25.89 -5.97 3.77
N PHE A 183 25.85 -5.84 2.45
CA PHE A 183 26.76 -6.57 1.57
C PHE A 183 28.20 -6.17 1.93
N GLY A 184 29.00 -7.12 2.41
CA GLY A 184 30.46 -6.98 2.39
C GLY A 184 31.26 -7.43 3.60
N THR A 185 30.68 -7.80 4.75
CA THR A 185 31.51 -8.28 5.89
C THR A 185 30.74 -9.21 6.82
N ASN A 186 30.73 -10.52 6.52
CA ASN A 186 30.47 -11.54 7.53
C ASN A 186 31.51 -12.67 7.40
N LYS A 187 32.46 -12.69 8.33
CA LYS A 187 33.24 -13.89 8.69
C LYS A 187 32.43 -14.60 9.77
N ASN A 188 31.46 -15.42 9.38
CA ASN A 188 30.89 -16.52 10.15
C ASN A 188 29.85 -17.22 9.26
N SER A 189 30.34 -18.16 8.45
CA SER A 189 29.52 -19.14 7.76
C SER A 189 29.02 -20.16 8.79
N THR A 190 27.74 -20.10 9.13
CA THR A 190 27.04 -21.29 9.61
C THR A 190 26.46 -21.98 8.38
N GLU A 191 27.17 -23.02 7.96
CA GLU A 191 26.64 -24.05 7.07
C GLU A 191 25.46 -24.72 7.77
N ASP A 192 24.25 -24.56 7.24
CA ASP A 192 23.17 -25.51 7.44
C ASP A 192 22.59 -25.81 6.06
N THR A 193 23.27 -26.77 5.43
CA THR A 193 22.91 -27.48 4.22
C THR A 193 21.70 -28.39 4.51
N GLU A 194 21.03 -28.80 3.43
CA GLU A 194 20.12 -29.96 3.33
C GLU A 194 18.60 -29.66 3.37
N TYR A 195 18.03 -29.38 2.19
CA TYR A 195 16.66 -29.79 1.87
C TYR A 195 16.73 -30.99 0.92
N SER A 196 16.40 -32.16 1.46
CA SER A 196 16.11 -33.37 0.68
C SER A 196 14.64 -33.31 0.26
N ILE A 197 14.38 -33.24 -1.05
CA ILE A 197 13.03 -33.34 -1.62
C ILE A 197 12.74 -34.83 -1.85
N LEU A 198 11.72 -35.34 -1.15
CA LEU A 198 11.01 -36.58 -1.47
C LEU A 198 9.66 -36.23 -2.10
#